data_AF-A0A2V5RPH5-F1
#
_entry.id   AF-A0A2V5RPH5-F1
#
_cell.length_a   1.000
_cell.length_b   1.000
_cell.length_c   1.000
_cell.angle_alpha   90.00
_cell.angle_beta   90.00
_cell.angle_gamma   90.00
#
_symmetry.space_group_name_H-M   'P 1'
#
loop_
_entity.id
_entity.type
_entity.pdbx_description
1 polymer ?
#
loop_
_entity_poly.entity_id
_entity_poly.type
_entity_poly.pdbx_seq_one_letter_code
_entity_poly.pdbx_strand_id
1 'polypeptide(L)' 'MVLLIDNYDSFAYNLAQYFGELGCELLVRRN' A
#
# COMPACT_ATOMS: atom_id res chain seq x y z
N MET A 1 7.68 6.43 -5.93
CA MET A 1 6.21 6.42 -6.04
C MET A 1 5.69 5.03 -6.40
N VAL A 2 4.98 4.38 -5.46
CA VAL A 2 4.32 3.07 -5.59
C VAL A 2 2.80 3.28 -5.54
N LEU A 3 2.06 2.81 -6.55
CA LEU A 3 0.60 2.78 -6.52
C LEU A 3 0.14 1.42 -5.99
N LEU A 4 -0.55 1.43 -4.84
CA LEU A 4 -1.13 0.25 -4.23
C LEU A 4 -2.64 0.27 -4.41
N ILE A 5 -3.18 -0.72 -5.13
CA ILE A 5 -4.63 -0.88 -5.35
C ILE A 5 -5.16 -1.86 -4.30
N ASP A 6 -5.95 -1.32 -3.37
CA ASP A 6 -6.63 -2.07 -2.32
C ASP A 6 -7.99 -2.54 -2.85
N ASN A 7 -8.17 -3.85 -2.99
CA ASN A 7 -9.44 -4.47 -3.38
C ASN A 7 -10.24 -4.95 -2.15
N TYR A 8 -10.18 -4.20 -1.05
CA TYR A 8 -10.76 -4.54 0.26
C TYR A 8 -10.16 -5.81 0.89
N ASP A 9 -8.89 -6.07 0.62
CA ASP A 9 -8.15 -7.20 1.19
C ASP A 9 -7.33 -6.76 2.40
N SER A 10 -7.39 -7.52 3.50
CA SER A 10 -6.65 -7.19 4.72
C SER A 10 -5.12 -7.18 4.51
N PHE A 11 -4.62 -7.85 3.47
CA PHE A 11 -3.20 -7.88 3.12
C PHE A 11 -2.68 -6.54 2.56
N ALA A 12 -3.55 -5.70 1.99
CA ALA A 12 -3.15 -4.40 1.46
C ALA A 12 -2.52 -3.50 2.54
N TYR A 13 -2.98 -3.62 3.79
CA TYR A 13 -2.40 -2.91 4.93
C TYR A 13 -0.96 -3.34 5.24
N ASN A 14 -0.67 -4.64 5.15
CA ASN A 14 0.67 -5.16 5.40
C ASN A 14 1.67 -4.63 4.36
N LEU A 15 1.27 -4.59 3.09
CA LEU A 15 2.10 -4.03 2.01
C LEU A 15 2.32 -2.54 2.22
N ALA A 16 1.27 -1.76 2.52
CA ALA A 16 1.39 -0.34 2.77
C ALA A 16 2.36 -0.04 3.93
N GLN A 17 2.28 -0.80 5.01
CA GLN A 17 3.19 -0.66 6.14
C GLN A 17 4.64 -0.98 5.75
N TYR A 18 4.88 -2.13 5.11
CA TYR A 18 6.23 -2.55 4.73
C TYR A 18 6.90 -1.57 3.77
N PHE A 19 6.17 -1.08 2.76
CA PHE A 19 6.68 -0.07 1.84
C PHE A 19 6.91 1.28 2.55
N GLY A 20 6.10 1.63 3.56
CA GLY A 20 6.33 2.80 4.40
C GLY A 20 7.62 2.70 5.22
N GLU A 21 7.88 1.53 5.82
CA GLU A 21 9.13 1.25 6.56
C GLU A 21 10.37 1.30 5.66
N LEU A 22 10.22 0.95 4.38
CA LEU A 22 11.26 1.07 3.36
C LEU A 22 11.44 2.49 2.80
N GLY A 23 10.69 3.48 3.29
CA GLY A 23 10.77 4.87 2.84
C GLY A 23 10.19 5.10 1.43
N CYS A 24 9.35 4.19 0.94
CA CYS A 24 8.71 4.36 -0.36
C CYS A 24 7.57 5.37 -0.28
N GLU A 25 7.54 6.29 -1.23
CA GLU A 25 6.38 7.16 -1.46
C GLU A 25 5.21 6.32 -2.00
N LEU A 26 4.13 6.21 -1.21
CA LEU A 26 2.96 5.37 -1.49
C LEU A 26 1.72 6.19 -1.85
N LEU A 27 1.00 5.77 -2.88
CA LEU A 27 -0.36 6.20 -3.18
C LEU A 27 -1.28 4.98 -3.09
N VAL A 28 -2.19 4.95 -2.11
CA VAL A 28 -3.17 3.87 -1.96
C VAL A 28 -4.50 4.30 -2.58
N ARG A 29 -5.09 3.45 -3.42
CA ARG A 29 -6.43 3.64 -3.99
C ARG A 29 -7.26 2.39 -3.79
N ARG A 30 -8.54 2.56 -3.48
CA ARG A 30 -9.50 1.45 -3.45
C ARG A 30 -10.20 1.32 -4.82
N ASN A 31 -10.47 0.09 -5.24
CA ASN A 31 -11.34 -0.19 -6.39
C ASN A 31 -12.80 0.03 -6.00
#